data_AF-A0A1Q9EW79-F1
#
_entry.id   AF-A0A1Q9EW79-F1
#
_cell.length_a   1.000
_cell.length_b   1.000
_cell.length_c   1.000
_cell.angle_alpha   90.00
_cell.angle_beta   90.00
_cell.angle_gamma   90.00
#
_symmetry.space_group_name_H-M   'P 1'
#
loop_
_entity.id
_entity.type
_entity.pdbx_description
1 polymer ?
#
loop_
_entity_poly.entity_id
_entity_poly.type
_entity_poly.pdbx_seq_one_letter_code
_entity_poly.pdbx_strand_id
1 'polypeptide(L)'
;MRAAGVVGCRSSHDIIPDLNSNTTEFASSYMLDKLVVLDPKRWTEVEYPAVPEEADDVKKCTAARFEGFEGLGACSGPLTGEAWDQAGLCTSEGGLGIRHVHLHADAAYVASLVATASRCQELDPHYAFATWGPYNSAIAAFNQQVSPADHVALPVPPTFRQQLLSRALDRVTALRLGSAGQGREAFRAHFQLQRQPHAGSWLQAPPCEALGLHVESPLFRIMIRRRLRLPVADEDIPCPLCDPVMDRFGDHALVCACGGDRVKRHNRLRSLLASRAKTAGLDSEVEKPGLLPPRLDAHGGPEDGAAGWRPQTR
;
A
#
# COMPACT_ATOMS: atom_id res chain seq x y z
N MET A 1 -64.52 3.73 22.33
CA MET A 1 -63.10 3.45 22.57
C MET A 1 -62.45 3.18 21.23
N ARG A 2 -61.70 4.17 20.70
CA ARG A 2 -61.25 4.23 19.31
C ARG A 2 -59.91 3.52 19.14
N ALA A 3 -59.86 2.62 18.16
CA ALA A 3 -58.65 2.21 17.47
C ALA A 3 -58.31 3.25 16.38
N ALA A 4 -57.03 3.60 16.27
CA ALA A 4 -56.37 4.29 15.16
C ALA A 4 -54.86 4.08 15.39
N GLY A 5 -53.98 3.86 14.43
CA GLY A 5 -54.03 3.96 12.98
C GLY A 5 -52.57 4.12 12.55
N VAL A 6 -52.12 3.29 11.61
CA VAL A 6 -50.78 3.34 11.02
C VAL A 6 -50.63 4.67 10.25
N VAL A 7 -49.54 5.40 10.48
CA VAL A 7 -49.14 6.55 9.65
C VAL A 7 -47.69 6.36 9.24
N GLY A 8 -47.49 6.31 7.92
CA GLY A 8 -46.22 6.04 7.26
C GLY A 8 -45.23 7.20 7.29
N CYS A 9 -43.95 6.85 7.19
CA CYS A 9 -42.86 7.78 7.03
C CYS A 9 -42.83 8.27 5.56
N ARG A 10 -43.17 9.54 5.33
CA ARG A 10 -42.97 10.21 4.04
C ARG A 10 -41.61 10.92 4.04
N SER A 11 -40.94 10.78 2.90
CA SER A 11 -39.78 11.52 2.43
C SER A 11 -39.97 13.05 2.51
N SER A 12 -38.92 13.75 2.92
CA SER A 12 -38.76 15.20 2.76
C SER A 12 -37.41 15.47 2.11
N HIS A 13 -37.47 15.83 0.83
CA HIS A 13 -36.43 16.58 0.15
C HIS A 13 -36.30 17.99 0.76
N ASP A 14 -35.13 18.59 0.53
CA ASP A 14 -34.84 20.03 0.51
C ASP A 14 -34.81 20.80 1.84
N ILE A 15 -33.60 20.93 2.42
CA ILE A 15 -33.05 22.22 2.88
C ILE A 15 -31.55 22.25 2.56
N ILE A 16 -31.18 22.94 1.48
CA ILE A 16 -29.83 23.43 1.18
C ILE A 16 -29.82 24.93 1.52
N PRO A 17 -28.83 25.47 2.24
CA PRO A 17 -28.44 26.86 2.08
C PRO A 17 -27.17 26.95 1.23
N ASP A 18 -27.30 27.68 0.12
CA ASP A 18 -26.21 28.23 -0.67
C ASP A 18 -25.25 29.05 0.19
N LEU A 19 -23.96 28.72 0.15
CA LEU A 19 -22.87 29.63 0.52
C LEU A 19 -21.79 29.51 -0.56
N ASN A 20 -21.88 30.42 -1.54
CA ASN A 20 -20.86 30.61 -2.55
C ASN A 20 -20.00 31.84 -2.20
N SER A 21 -18.69 31.67 -2.43
CA SER A 21 -17.63 32.69 -2.57
C SER A 21 -17.02 33.33 -1.30
N ASN A 22 -15.68 33.28 -1.30
CA ASN A 22 -14.70 33.98 -0.44
C ASN A 22 -14.43 33.39 0.95
N THR A 23 -13.54 32.39 1.01
CA THR A 23 -12.39 32.28 1.94
C THR A 23 -11.74 30.89 1.80
N THR A 24 -10.89 30.72 0.79
CA THR A 24 -9.93 29.60 0.74
C THR A 24 -8.54 30.19 0.65
N GLU A 25 -8.05 30.66 1.79
CA GLU A 25 -6.65 31.01 1.99
C GLU A 25 -6.31 30.85 3.48
N PHE A 26 -5.17 30.22 3.75
CA PHE A 26 -4.49 30.07 5.05
C PHE A 26 -5.10 29.12 6.09
N ALA A 27 -4.60 27.87 6.11
CA ALA A 27 -3.98 27.25 7.30
C ALA A 27 -3.58 25.77 7.04
N SER A 28 -2.43 25.53 6.41
CA SER A 28 -1.62 24.32 6.68
C SER A 28 -0.17 24.57 6.26
N SER A 29 0.39 25.64 6.83
CA SER A 29 1.78 26.04 6.71
C SER A 29 2.20 26.51 8.10
N TYR A 30 2.38 25.59 9.05
CA TYR A 30 3.16 25.79 10.28
C TYR A 30 3.33 24.42 10.93
N MET A 31 4.41 23.71 10.61
CA MET A 31 5.10 22.69 11.44
C MET A 31 6.34 22.14 10.70
N LEU A 32 7.05 22.99 9.94
CA LEU A 32 8.34 22.66 9.32
C LEU A 32 9.39 23.78 9.48
N ASP A 33 9.24 24.68 10.45
CA ASP A 33 10.26 25.68 10.79
C ASP A 33 10.66 25.59 12.26
N LYS A 34 11.37 24.51 12.59
CA LYS A 34 12.43 24.53 13.61
C LYS A 34 13.54 23.61 13.14
N LEU A 35 14.45 24.16 12.33
CA LEU A 35 15.83 23.68 12.28
C LEU A 35 16.37 23.69 13.71
N VAL A 36 16.47 22.53 14.33
CA VAL A 36 17.39 22.34 15.44
C VAL A 36 18.78 22.31 14.81
N VAL A 37 19.49 23.43 14.90
CA VAL A 37 20.94 23.45 14.68
C VAL A 37 21.56 22.59 15.78
N LEU A 38 21.86 21.34 15.44
CA LEU A 38 22.59 20.44 16.34
C LEU A 38 24.04 20.91 16.42
N ASP A 39 24.44 21.39 17.61
CA ASP A 39 25.82 21.72 17.96
C ASP A 39 26.69 20.44 17.89
N PRO A 40 27.74 20.39 17.04
CA PRO A 40 28.51 19.17 16.80
C PRO A 40 29.46 18.76 17.95
N LYS A 41 29.48 19.46 19.09
CA LYS A 41 30.48 19.24 20.15
C LYS A 41 30.03 18.49 21.40
N ARG A 42 28.89 17.81 21.40
CA ARG A 42 28.43 17.06 22.58
C ARG A 42 27.89 15.66 22.25
N TRP A 43 28.78 14.82 21.72
CA TRP A 43 28.59 13.37 21.74
C TRP A 43 29.27 12.82 23.00
N THR A 44 28.52 12.70 24.09
CA THR A 44 28.87 11.73 25.13
C THR A 44 28.24 10.41 24.72
N GLU A 45 29.05 9.35 24.65
CA GLU A 45 28.57 7.97 24.44
C GLU A 45 27.41 7.70 25.40
N VAL A 46 26.21 7.57 24.84
CA VAL A 46 25.09 6.96 25.56
C VAL A 46 25.22 5.48 25.30
N GLU A 47 25.74 4.74 26.29
CA GLU A 47 25.64 3.28 26.28
C GLU A 47 24.15 2.90 26.27
N TYR A 48 23.70 2.33 25.15
CA TYR A 48 22.38 1.74 25.06
C TYR A 48 22.39 0.44 25.87
N PRO A 49 21.48 0.23 26.84
CA PRO A 49 21.34 -1.06 27.46
C PRO A 49 20.94 -2.09 26.39
N ALA A 50 21.57 -3.27 26.44
CA ALA A 50 21.23 -4.39 25.56
C ALA A 50 19.72 -4.66 25.63
N VAL A 51 19.06 -4.63 24.48
CA VAL A 51 17.64 -4.98 24.35
C VAL A 51 17.52 -6.48 24.69
N PRO A 52 16.58 -6.89 25.57
CA PRO A 52 16.38 -8.30 25.88
C PRO A 52 16.08 -9.09 24.60
N GLU A 53 16.46 -10.36 24.60
CA GLU A 53 16.42 -11.33 23.51
C GLU A 53 14.97 -11.70 23.05
N GLU A 54 14.06 -10.74 22.91
CA GLU A 54 12.67 -10.90 22.42
C GLU A 54 12.58 -10.95 20.88
N ALA A 55 13.71 -10.83 20.17
CA ALA A 55 13.76 -10.84 18.71
C ALA A 55 13.46 -12.22 18.08
N ASP A 56 13.56 -13.31 18.85
CA ASP A 56 13.30 -14.68 18.38
C ASP A 56 11.82 -15.07 18.40
N ASP A 57 10.99 -14.44 19.25
CA ASP A 57 9.55 -14.71 19.31
C ASP A 57 8.76 -13.98 18.22
N VAL A 58 9.30 -12.87 17.72
CA VAL A 58 8.75 -12.15 16.55
C VAL A 58 8.87 -13.00 15.28
N LYS A 59 10.00 -13.69 15.10
CA LYS A 59 10.28 -14.60 13.98
C LYS A 59 9.30 -15.78 13.96
N LYS A 60 9.13 -16.44 15.11
CA LYS A 60 8.25 -17.62 15.25
C LYS A 60 6.77 -17.31 15.06
N CYS A 61 6.29 -16.09 15.35
CA CYS A 61 4.86 -15.78 15.28
C CYS A 61 4.37 -15.47 13.86
N THR A 62 5.24 -14.92 13.02
CA THR A 62 5.00 -14.82 11.58
C THR A 62 5.16 -16.18 10.91
N ALA A 63 6.21 -16.92 11.25
CA ALA A 63 6.39 -18.29 10.80
C ALA A 63 5.19 -19.17 11.15
N ALA A 64 4.76 -19.28 12.42
CA ALA A 64 3.67 -20.17 12.85
C ALA A 64 2.27 -19.84 12.25
N ARG A 65 2.02 -18.59 11.85
CA ARG A 65 0.77 -18.23 11.15
C ARG A 65 0.81 -18.58 9.65
N PHE A 66 2.01 -18.83 9.15
CA PHE A 66 2.31 -19.29 7.80
C PHE A 66 2.95 -20.69 7.77
N GLU A 67 3.14 -21.38 8.89
CA GLU A 67 3.64 -22.77 8.94
C GLU A 67 2.62 -23.72 8.31
N GLY A 68 1.32 -23.38 8.40
CA GLY A 68 0.28 -24.01 7.59
C GLY A 68 0.47 -23.82 6.09
N PHE A 69 1.21 -22.80 5.66
CA PHE A 69 1.62 -22.51 4.28
C PHE A 69 3.06 -22.95 3.96
N GLU A 70 3.92 -23.27 4.93
CA GLU A 70 5.27 -23.81 4.70
C GLU A 70 5.23 -25.33 4.49
N GLY A 71 4.25 -26.03 5.07
CA GLY A 71 3.94 -27.43 4.74
C GLY A 71 3.25 -27.60 3.37
N LEU A 72 2.73 -26.52 2.80
CA LEU A 72 2.24 -26.44 1.43
C LEU A 72 3.37 -25.88 0.56
N GLY A 73 3.72 -26.50 -0.56
CA GLY A 73 4.65 -25.92 -1.55
C GLY A 73 4.13 -24.62 -2.23
N ALA A 74 3.25 -23.88 -1.57
CA ALA A 74 2.29 -22.92 -2.11
C ALA A 74 2.81 -21.48 -1.99
N CYS A 75 3.80 -21.14 -2.81
CA CYS A 75 4.06 -19.77 -3.24
C CYS A 75 4.63 -19.76 -4.67
N SER A 76 4.26 -20.76 -5.47
CA SER A 76 4.85 -21.10 -6.77
C SER A 76 3.90 -20.93 -7.97
N GLY A 77 2.63 -20.57 -7.76
CA GLY A 77 1.69 -20.36 -8.86
C GLY A 77 2.10 -19.22 -9.81
N PRO A 78 1.68 -19.28 -11.09
CA PRO A 78 2.18 -18.39 -12.15
C PRO A 78 1.78 -16.93 -11.92
N LEU A 79 2.64 -16.04 -12.40
CA LEU A 79 2.34 -14.60 -12.50
C LEU A 79 1.37 -14.38 -13.67
N THR A 80 0.18 -13.86 -13.39
CA THR A 80 -0.81 -13.54 -14.42
C THR A 80 -0.44 -12.25 -15.14
N GLY A 81 -0.97 -12.05 -16.35
CA GLY A 81 -0.79 -10.79 -17.10
C GLY A 81 -1.29 -9.57 -16.32
N GLU A 82 -2.46 -9.67 -15.66
CA GLU A 82 -3.00 -8.58 -14.85
C GLU A 82 -2.16 -8.28 -13.60
N ALA A 83 -1.60 -9.32 -12.97
CA ALA A 83 -0.68 -9.13 -11.84
C ALA A 83 0.63 -8.47 -12.30
N TRP A 84 1.10 -8.80 -13.50
CA TRP A 84 2.26 -8.15 -14.10
C TRP A 84 1.99 -6.69 -14.44
N ASP A 85 0.85 -6.40 -15.06
CA ASP A 85 0.37 -5.04 -15.33
C ASP A 85 0.26 -4.21 -14.04
N GLN A 86 -0.32 -4.79 -12.98
CA GLN A 86 -0.41 -4.15 -11.67
C GLN A 86 0.98 -3.91 -11.08
N ALA A 87 1.91 -4.87 -11.18
CA ALA A 87 3.28 -4.71 -10.69
C ALA A 87 4.02 -3.54 -11.35
N GLY A 88 3.70 -3.26 -12.63
CA GLY A 88 4.21 -2.13 -13.40
C GLY A 88 3.82 -0.76 -12.87
N LEU A 89 2.66 -0.64 -12.21
CA LEU A 89 2.21 0.62 -11.61
C LEU A 89 3.11 1.04 -10.45
N CYS A 90 3.14 2.35 -10.17
CA CYS A 90 3.84 2.86 -9.00
C CYS A 90 3.18 2.38 -7.68
N THR A 91 3.92 2.47 -6.57
CA THR A 91 3.46 1.99 -5.27
C THR A 91 2.22 2.73 -4.74
N SER A 92 2.06 4.01 -5.08
CA SER A 92 0.87 4.79 -4.74
C SER A 92 -0.37 4.38 -5.54
N GLU A 93 -0.19 3.78 -6.72
CA GLU A 93 -1.28 3.28 -7.58
C GLU A 93 -1.51 1.76 -7.39
N GLY A 94 -1.04 1.19 -6.28
CA GLY A 94 -1.28 -0.21 -5.94
C GLY A 94 -0.33 -1.21 -6.58
N GLY A 95 0.70 -0.75 -7.29
CA GLY A 95 1.72 -1.60 -7.92
C GLY A 95 2.99 -1.80 -7.09
N LEU A 96 4.05 -2.28 -7.75
CA LEU A 96 5.37 -2.52 -7.15
C LEU A 96 6.43 -1.51 -7.63
N GLY A 97 6.12 -0.69 -8.62
CA GLY A 97 7.06 0.22 -9.26
C GLY A 97 7.99 -0.45 -10.27
N ILE A 98 7.69 -1.69 -10.68
CA ILE A 98 8.50 -2.46 -11.63
C ILE A 98 8.07 -2.12 -13.05
N ARG A 99 8.37 -0.88 -13.47
CA ARG A 99 7.91 -0.31 -14.73
C ARG A 99 8.28 -1.18 -15.94
N HIS A 100 7.32 -1.36 -16.84
CA HIS A 100 7.56 -2.07 -18.10
C HIS A 100 8.33 -1.18 -19.08
N VAL A 101 9.56 -1.56 -19.41
CA VAL A 101 10.43 -0.77 -20.30
C VAL A 101 9.76 -0.49 -21.64
N HIS A 102 9.13 -1.50 -22.25
CA HIS A 102 8.46 -1.33 -23.54
C HIS A 102 7.30 -0.34 -23.51
N LEU A 103 6.58 -0.23 -22.38
CA LEU A 103 5.46 0.70 -22.21
C LEU A 103 5.95 2.15 -22.04
N HIS A 104 7.08 2.34 -21.36
CA HIS A 104 7.59 3.67 -21.02
C HIS A 104 8.70 4.18 -21.94
N ALA A 105 9.18 3.38 -22.90
CA ALA A 105 10.32 3.71 -23.75
C ALA A 105 10.10 5.00 -24.55
N ASP A 106 8.95 5.14 -25.23
CA ASP A 106 8.64 6.32 -26.03
C ASP A 106 8.54 7.59 -25.17
N ALA A 107 7.84 7.49 -24.04
CA ALA A 107 7.72 8.58 -23.08
C ALA A 107 9.09 9.02 -22.52
N ALA A 108 9.95 8.06 -22.20
CA ALA A 108 11.30 8.33 -21.70
C ALA A 108 12.20 8.96 -22.77
N TYR A 109 12.13 8.45 -24.01
CA TYR A 109 12.87 8.98 -25.15
C TYR A 109 12.47 10.44 -25.44
N VAL A 110 11.17 10.72 -25.56
CA VAL A 110 10.65 12.07 -25.81
C VAL A 110 11.05 13.02 -24.69
N ALA A 111 10.84 12.64 -23.43
CA ALA A 111 11.20 13.49 -22.30
C ALA A 111 12.71 13.77 -22.23
N SER A 112 13.54 12.78 -22.56
CA SER A 112 15.01 12.93 -22.60
C SER A 112 15.45 13.95 -23.66
N LEU A 113 14.94 13.84 -24.89
CA LEU A 113 15.26 14.78 -25.97
C LEU A 113 14.86 16.22 -25.61
N VAL A 114 13.65 16.38 -25.08
CA VAL A 114 13.12 17.69 -24.71
C VAL A 114 13.92 18.30 -23.55
N ALA A 115 14.26 17.51 -22.53
CA ALA A 115 15.00 17.98 -21.36
C ALA A 115 16.46 18.34 -21.68
N THR A 116 17.07 17.68 -22.66
CA THR A 116 18.48 17.90 -23.05
C THR A 116 18.66 18.90 -24.18
N ALA A 117 17.56 19.32 -24.82
CA ALA A 117 17.54 20.21 -25.98
C ALA A 117 18.47 21.43 -25.86
N SER A 118 18.36 22.20 -24.78
CA SER A 118 19.15 23.42 -24.58
C SER A 118 20.63 23.13 -24.42
N ARG A 119 21.00 22.06 -23.72
CA ARG A 119 22.39 21.63 -23.52
C ARG A 119 23.01 21.12 -24.81
N CYS A 120 22.24 20.39 -25.61
CA CYS A 120 22.70 19.96 -26.93
C CYS A 120 22.91 21.16 -27.86
N GLN A 121 22.05 22.20 -27.77
CA GLN A 121 22.22 23.45 -28.53
C GLN A 121 23.40 24.30 -28.08
N GLU A 122 23.79 24.25 -26.80
CA GLU A 122 25.03 24.85 -26.31
C GLU A 122 26.28 24.21 -26.94
N LEU A 123 26.23 22.91 -27.23
CA LEU A 123 27.34 22.16 -27.85
C LEU A 123 27.33 22.26 -29.38
N ASP A 124 26.15 22.19 -29.98
CA ASP A 124 25.93 22.29 -31.42
C ASP A 124 24.72 23.21 -31.69
N PRO A 125 24.95 24.46 -32.12
CA PRO A 125 23.88 25.40 -32.45
C PRO A 125 22.90 24.91 -33.53
N HIS A 126 23.29 23.91 -34.33
CA HIS A 126 22.43 23.30 -35.35
C HIS A 126 21.60 22.12 -34.83
N TYR A 127 21.72 21.77 -33.54
CA TYR A 127 20.95 20.69 -32.93
C TYR A 127 19.44 20.98 -32.97
N ALA A 128 18.71 20.22 -33.78
CA ALA A 128 17.27 20.34 -33.95
C ALA A 128 16.59 18.96 -34.08
N PHE A 129 16.12 18.41 -32.96
CA PHE A 129 15.44 17.10 -32.92
C PHE A 129 13.96 17.13 -33.32
N ALA A 130 13.33 18.32 -33.36
CA ALA A 130 11.90 18.46 -33.65
C ALA A 130 11.52 17.99 -35.06
N THR A 131 12.48 17.92 -35.98
CA THR A 131 12.29 17.41 -37.35
C THR A 131 12.63 15.92 -37.50
N TRP A 132 13.13 15.27 -36.43
CA TRP A 132 13.55 13.88 -36.50
C TRP A 132 12.33 12.95 -36.58
N GLY A 133 12.30 12.08 -37.59
CA GLY A 133 11.28 11.05 -37.74
C GLY A 133 11.04 10.23 -36.46
N PRO A 134 12.09 9.73 -35.79
CA PRO A 134 11.97 8.99 -34.53
C PRO A 134 11.27 9.74 -33.39
N TYR A 135 11.46 11.06 -33.31
CA TYR A 135 10.80 11.90 -32.29
C TYR A 135 9.29 11.98 -32.54
N ASN A 136 8.90 12.24 -33.78
CA ASN A 136 7.49 12.30 -34.17
C ASN A 136 6.81 10.94 -34.02
N SER A 137 7.50 9.84 -34.38
CA SER A 137 6.95 8.48 -34.23
C SER A 137 6.77 8.08 -32.76
N ALA A 138 7.71 8.46 -31.88
CA ALA A 138 7.60 8.15 -30.45
C ALA A 138 6.42 8.89 -29.80
N ILE A 139 6.15 10.14 -30.18
CA ILE A 139 4.97 10.88 -29.69
C ILE A 139 3.67 10.26 -30.21
N ALA A 140 3.64 9.86 -31.49
CA ALA A 140 2.48 9.16 -32.04
C ALA A 140 2.23 7.84 -31.32
N ALA A 141 3.27 7.04 -31.07
CA ALA A 141 3.19 5.78 -30.33
C ALA A 141 2.76 5.99 -28.87
N PHE A 142 3.24 7.04 -28.21
CA PHE A 142 2.78 7.44 -26.87
C PHE A 142 1.30 7.82 -26.87
N ASN A 143 0.88 8.70 -27.79
CA ASN A 143 -0.51 9.17 -27.88
C ASN A 143 -1.49 8.02 -28.16
N GLN A 144 -1.07 6.96 -28.87
CA GLN A 144 -1.89 5.76 -29.07
C GLN A 144 -2.14 4.96 -27.78
N GLN A 145 -1.33 5.14 -26.75
CA GLN A 145 -1.39 4.37 -25.50
C GLN A 145 -2.08 5.11 -24.35
N VAL A 146 -2.30 6.43 -24.49
CA VAL A 146 -2.89 7.27 -23.44
C VAL A 146 -4.29 7.75 -23.81
N SER A 147 -4.99 8.34 -22.84
CA SER A 147 -6.31 8.92 -23.11
C SER A 147 -6.19 10.19 -23.97
N PRO A 148 -7.25 10.58 -24.72
CA PRO A 148 -7.24 11.82 -25.50
C PRO A 148 -6.90 13.08 -24.69
N ALA A 149 -7.25 13.10 -23.41
CA ALA A 149 -6.94 14.20 -22.50
C ALA A 149 -5.45 14.30 -22.14
N ASP A 150 -4.71 13.21 -22.32
CA ASP A 150 -3.27 13.13 -22.05
C ASP A 150 -2.43 13.17 -23.34
N HIS A 151 -3.06 13.40 -24.50
CA HIS A 151 -2.35 13.53 -25.76
C HIS A 151 -1.36 14.71 -25.69
N VAL A 152 -0.16 14.47 -26.20
CA VAL A 152 0.88 15.49 -26.31
C VAL A 152 0.90 16.00 -27.73
N ALA A 153 0.69 17.32 -27.87
CA ALA A 153 0.83 18.00 -29.14
C ALA A 153 2.30 18.26 -29.47
N LEU A 154 2.60 18.27 -30.77
CA LEU A 154 3.89 18.70 -31.29
C LEU A 154 3.92 20.23 -31.47
N PRO A 155 5.02 20.92 -31.11
CA PRO A 155 6.18 20.40 -30.39
C PRO A 155 5.87 20.22 -28.89
N VAL A 156 6.48 19.20 -28.27
CA VAL A 156 6.33 18.94 -26.84
C VAL A 156 6.91 20.11 -26.03
N PRO A 157 6.18 20.67 -25.05
CA PRO A 157 6.69 21.78 -24.25
C PRO A 157 7.93 21.37 -23.43
N PRO A 158 8.92 22.26 -23.27
CA PRO A 158 10.17 21.97 -22.53
C PRO A 158 9.95 21.67 -21.03
N THR A 159 8.76 21.97 -20.51
CA THR A 159 8.36 21.69 -19.14
C THR A 159 7.92 20.24 -18.92
N PHE A 160 7.72 19.46 -19.99
CA PHE A 160 7.31 18.06 -19.87
C PHE A 160 8.42 17.21 -19.26
N ARG A 161 8.08 16.55 -18.15
CA ARG A 161 8.96 15.59 -17.47
C ARG A 161 8.52 14.18 -17.79
N GLN A 162 9.47 13.24 -17.86
CA GLN A 162 9.21 11.81 -18.01
C GLN A 162 8.17 11.31 -16.99
N GLN A 163 8.21 11.83 -15.76
CA GLN A 163 7.28 11.47 -14.70
C GLN A 163 5.82 11.76 -15.08
N LEU A 164 5.55 12.88 -15.77
CA LEU A 164 4.20 13.26 -16.19
C LEU A 164 3.67 12.32 -17.27
N LEU A 165 4.49 12.03 -18.28
CA LEU A 165 4.16 11.08 -19.35
C LEU A 165 3.95 9.67 -18.80
N SER A 166 4.82 9.23 -17.89
CA SER A 166 4.70 7.91 -17.26
C SER A 166 3.43 7.79 -16.41
N ARG A 167 3.02 8.87 -15.72
CA ARG A 167 1.76 8.92 -14.97
C ARG A 167 0.53 8.80 -15.87
N ALA A 168 0.57 9.33 -17.09
CA ALA A 168 -0.53 9.17 -18.04
C ALA A 168 -0.70 7.71 -18.48
N LEU A 169 0.41 7.02 -18.76
CA LEU A 169 0.42 5.58 -19.06
C LEU A 169 -0.07 4.75 -17.86
N ASP A 170 0.44 5.05 -16.65
CA ASP A 170 0.02 4.39 -15.41
C ASP A 170 -1.49 4.55 -15.19
N ARG A 171 -2.05 5.73 -15.50
CA ARG A 171 -3.49 6.00 -15.37
C ARG A 171 -4.32 5.11 -16.29
N VAL A 172 -3.92 4.93 -17.55
CA VAL A 172 -4.62 4.04 -18.48
C VAL A 172 -4.59 2.60 -17.98
N THR A 173 -3.43 2.11 -17.53
CA THR A 173 -3.29 0.77 -16.95
C THR A 173 -4.15 0.61 -15.69
N ALA A 174 -4.15 1.59 -14.78
CA ALA A 174 -4.96 1.56 -13.57
C ALA A 174 -6.48 1.59 -13.87
N LEU A 175 -6.92 2.37 -14.87
CA LEU A 175 -8.31 2.38 -15.32
C LEU A 175 -8.73 1.03 -15.91
N ARG A 176 -7.86 0.42 -16.73
CA ARG A 176 -8.08 -0.91 -17.29
C ARG A 176 -8.20 -1.97 -16.20
N LEU A 177 -7.27 -2.01 -15.24
CA LEU A 177 -7.32 -2.94 -14.11
C LEU A 177 -8.56 -2.74 -13.22
N GLY A 178 -8.94 -1.48 -13.00
CA GLY A 178 -10.11 -1.11 -12.19
C GLY A 178 -11.47 -1.24 -12.89
N SER A 179 -11.49 -1.65 -14.15
CA SER A 179 -12.71 -1.72 -14.97
C SER A 179 -13.72 -2.72 -14.43
N ALA A 180 -15.01 -2.38 -14.56
CA ALA A 180 -16.09 -3.26 -14.16
C ALA A 180 -16.18 -4.48 -15.08
N GLY A 181 -16.58 -5.61 -14.52
CA GLY A 181 -16.79 -6.86 -15.24
C GLY A 181 -17.37 -7.90 -14.30
N GLN A 182 -18.10 -8.86 -14.86
CA GLN A 182 -18.71 -9.93 -14.09
C GLN A 182 -17.64 -10.72 -13.30
N GLY A 183 -17.83 -10.87 -11.99
CA GLY A 183 -16.92 -11.61 -11.11
C GLY A 183 -15.62 -10.86 -10.76
N ARG A 184 -15.49 -9.59 -11.13
CA ARG A 184 -14.30 -8.78 -10.84
C ARG A 184 -14.41 -7.96 -9.55
N GLU A 185 -15.53 -8.02 -8.85
CA GLU A 185 -15.82 -7.16 -7.70
C GLU A 185 -14.77 -7.30 -6.59
N ALA A 186 -14.38 -8.53 -6.27
CA ALA A 186 -13.36 -8.81 -5.27
C ALA A 186 -11.97 -8.26 -5.68
N PHE A 187 -11.57 -8.47 -6.94
CA PHE A 187 -10.31 -7.91 -7.46
C PHE A 187 -10.33 -6.38 -7.41
N ARG A 188 -11.43 -5.75 -7.86
CA ARG A 188 -11.56 -4.29 -7.89
C ARG A 188 -11.53 -3.69 -6.50
N ALA A 189 -12.26 -4.27 -5.54
CA ALA A 189 -12.23 -3.85 -4.15
C ALA A 189 -10.81 -3.94 -3.59
N HIS A 190 -10.12 -5.08 -3.82
CA HIS A 190 -8.74 -5.26 -3.40
C HIS A 190 -7.78 -4.26 -4.04
N PHE A 191 -7.89 -4.04 -5.35
CA PHE A 191 -7.06 -3.08 -6.07
C PHE A 191 -7.24 -1.66 -5.54
N GLN A 192 -8.47 -1.23 -5.23
CA GLN A 192 -8.72 0.07 -4.60
C GLN A 192 -8.15 0.17 -3.18
N LEU A 193 -8.11 -0.94 -2.42
CA LEU A 193 -7.45 -0.98 -1.12
C LEU A 193 -5.93 -0.78 -1.26
N GLN A 194 -5.31 -1.36 -2.28
CA GLN A 194 -3.87 -1.19 -2.53
C GLN A 194 -3.48 0.22 -2.97
N ARG A 195 -4.45 1.02 -3.44
CA ARG A 195 -4.30 2.42 -3.85
C ARG A 195 -4.55 3.43 -2.73
N GLN A 196 -4.94 2.97 -1.54
CA GLN A 196 -5.11 3.88 -0.40
C GLN A 196 -3.77 4.51 0.00
N PRO A 197 -3.79 5.74 0.54
CA PRO A 197 -2.59 6.37 1.09
C PRO A 197 -1.85 5.41 2.03
N HIS A 198 -0.53 5.30 1.85
CA HIS A 198 0.37 4.45 2.64
C HIS A 198 0.18 2.93 2.53
N ALA A 199 -0.75 2.42 1.71
CA ALA A 199 -0.95 0.96 1.55
C ALA A 199 0.31 0.24 1.03
N GLY A 200 1.15 0.94 0.25
CA GLY A 200 2.42 0.44 -0.27
C GLY A 200 3.67 0.86 0.51
N SER A 201 3.55 1.59 1.63
CA SER A 201 4.71 2.17 2.34
C SER A 201 5.70 1.11 2.85
N TRP A 202 5.22 -0.10 3.14
CA TRP A 202 6.06 -1.21 3.57
C TRP A 202 7.07 -1.66 2.50
N LEU A 203 6.83 -1.40 1.21
CA LEU A 203 7.78 -1.70 0.13
C LEU A 203 9.03 -0.81 0.15
N GLN A 204 8.94 0.33 0.83
CA GLN A 204 10.03 1.31 0.95
C GLN A 204 10.68 1.25 2.35
N ALA A 205 10.15 0.45 3.26
CA ALA A 205 10.68 0.31 4.59
C ALA A 205 11.99 -0.50 4.54
N PRO A 206 13.12 0.03 5.04
CA PRO A 206 14.35 -0.73 5.09
C PRO A 206 14.22 -1.88 6.09
N PRO A 207 14.71 -3.10 5.78
CA PRO A 207 14.76 -4.18 6.74
C PRO A 207 15.69 -3.79 7.89
N CYS A 208 15.25 -4.00 9.13
CA CYS A 208 16.06 -3.72 10.32
C CYS A 208 16.00 -4.91 11.28
N GLU A 209 17.04 -5.73 11.24
CA GLU A 209 17.13 -6.94 12.07
C GLU A 209 17.29 -6.62 13.55
N ALA A 210 18.10 -5.62 13.89
CA ALA A 210 18.34 -5.19 15.28
C ALA A 210 17.06 -4.75 16.02
N LEU A 211 16.03 -4.32 15.30
CA LEU A 211 14.73 -3.92 15.86
C LEU A 211 13.64 -4.99 15.66
N GLY A 212 13.98 -6.15 15.10
CA GLY A 212 12.99 -7.19 14.75
C GLY A 212 11.96 -6.74 13.72
N LEU A 213 12.29 -5.76 12.86
CA LEU A 213 11.40 -5.19 11.84
C LEU A 213 11.64 -5.77 10.44
N HIS A 214 12.53 -6.76 10.31
CA HIS A 214 12.74 -7.45 9.04
C HIS A 214 11.56 -8.39 8.74
N VAL A 215 11.26 -8.54 7.45
CA VAL A 215 10.26 -9.48 6.96
C VAL A 215 11.00 -10.67 6.36
N GLU A 216 10.72 -11.87 6.85
CA GLU A 216 11.31 -13.10 6.31
C GLU A 216 10.90 -13.33 4.85
N SER A 217 11.77 -13.97 4.06
CA SER A 217 11.54 -14.14 2.62
C SER A 217 10.23 -14.85 2.26
N PRO A 218 9.80 -15.94 2.94
CA PRO A 218 8.51 -16.57 2.67
C PRO A 218 7.34 -15.63 2.90
N LEU A 219 7.36 -14.88 4.02
CA LEU A 219 6.34 -13.90 4.33
C LEU A 219 6.29 -12.77 3.29
N PHE A 220 7.46 -12.26 2.88
CA PHE A 220 7.53 -11.22 1.85
C PHE A 220 6.91 -11.68 0.52
N ARG A 221 7.13 -12.93 0.12
CA ARG A 221 6.49 -13.51 -1.08
C ARG A 221 4.97 -13.52 -0.96
N ILE A 222 4.44 -13.90 0.20
CA ILE A 222 2.99 -13.87 0.46
C ILE A 222 2.47 -12.44 0.40
N MET A 223 3.16 -11.48 1.02
CA MET A 223 2.77 -10.06 0.97
C MET A 223 2.69 -9.53 -0.47
N ILE A 224 3.68 -9.85 -1.30
CA ILE A 224 3.69 -9.48 -2.73
C ILE A 224 2.55 -10.14 -3.49
N ARG A 225 2.35 -11.46 -3.33
CA ARG A 225 1.26 -12.19 -3.99
C ARG A 225 -0.09 -11.60 -3.62
N ARG A 226 -0.32 -11.34 -2.34
CA ARG A 226 -1.56 -10.71 -1.86
C ARG A 226 -1.72 -9.32 -2.43
N ARG A 227 -0.68 -8.48 -2.44
CA ARG A 227 -0.75 -7.14 -3.06
C ARG A 227 -1.20 -7.20 -4.52
N LEU A 228 -0.67 -8.14 -5.30
CA LEU A 228 -1.02 -8.37 -6.72
C LEU A 228 -2.28 -9.23 -6.93
N ARG A 229 -3.03 -9.53 -5.86
CA ARG A 229 -4.20 -10.41 -5.87
C ARG A 229 -3.94 -11.79 -6.50
N LEU A 230 -2.73 -12.33 -6.31
CA LEU A 230 -2.38 -13.70 -6.67
C LEU A 230 -2.79 -14.67 -5.56
N PRO A 231 -3.18 -15.91 -5.92
CA PRO A 231 -3.47 -16.93 -4.92
C PRO A 231 -2.21 -17.26 -4.12
N VAL A 232 -2.37 -17.36 -2.80
CA VAL A 232 -1.38 -17.84 -1.84
C VAL A 232 -1.59 -19.32 -1.50
N ALA A 233 -2.73 -19.89 -1.87
CA ALA A 233 -3.05 -21.31 -1.75
C ALA A 233 -3.55 -21.91 -3.08
N ASP A 234 -3.46 -23.23 -3.20
CA ASP A 234 -3.90 -23.96 -4.39
C ASP A 234 -5.43 -24.17 -4.43
N GLU A 235 -6.11 -24.03 -3.30
CA GLU A 235 -7.56 -24.13 -3.19
C GLU A 235 -8.07 -23.44 -1.94
N ASP A 236 -9.38 -23.25 -1.88
CA ASP A 236 -10.05 -22.77 -0.69
C ASP A 236 -10.20 -23.94 0.29
N ILE A 237 -9.79 -23.75 1.54
CA ILE A 237 -9.79 -24.80 2.57
C ILE A 237 -10.62 -24.37 3.79
N PRO A 238 -11.14 -25.28 4.62
CA PRO A 238 -11.69 -24.91 5.92
C PRO A 238 -10.61 -24.29 6.79
N CYS A 239 -10.92 -23.17 7.44
CA CYS A 239 -10.00 -22.53 8.37
C CYS A 239 -9.78 -23.47 9.57
N PRO A 240 -8.53 -23.87 9.88
CA PRO A 240 -8.25 -24.83 10.96
C PRO A 240 -8.51 -24.28 12.36
N LEU A 241 -8.89 -23.00 12.47
CA LEU A 241 -9.07 -22.30 13.74
C LEU A 241 -10.53 -21.99 14.05
N CYS A 242 -11.33 -21.62 13.03
CA CYS A 242 -12.72 -21.23 13.25
C CYS A 242 -13.73 -22.02 12.41
N ASP A 243 -13.28 -22.82 11.43
CA ASP A 243 -14.06 -23.64 10.47
C ASP A 243 -14.67 -22.98 9.21
N PRO A 244 -14.98 -21.67 9.11
CA PRO A 244 -15.33 -21.04 7.83
C PRO A 244 -14.27 -21.18 6.75
N VAL A 245 -14.66 -20.87 5.51
CA VAL A 245 -13.79 -20.92 4.34
C VAL A 245 -12.61 -19.95 4.50
N MET A 246 -11.40 -20.51 4.43
CA MET A 246 -10.16 -19.82 4.17
C MET A 246 -9.97 -19.72 2.67
N ASP A 247 -10.18 -18.53 2.11
CA ASP A 247 -9.98 -18.31 0.68
C ASP A 247 -8.50 -18.44 0.30
N ARG A 248 -8.26 -18.88 -0.93
CA ARG A 248 -6.92 -19.04 -1.48
C ARG A 248 -6.13 -17.75 -1.66
N PHE A 249 -6.72 -16.56 -1.47
CA PHE A 249 -6.03 -15.27 -1.49
C PHE A 249 -5.60 -14.81 -0.09
N GLY A 250 -5.99 -15.55 0.96
CA GLY A 250 -5.66 -15.29 2.35
C GLY A 250 -6.38 -14.08 2.94
N ASP A 251 -7.55 -13.71 2.42
CA ASP A 251 -8.35 -12.61 2.97
C ASP A 251 -8.94 -13.00 4.34
N HIS A 252 -9.48 -14.22 4.47
CA HIS A 252 -9.97 -14.77 5.73
C HIS A 252 -8.88 -14.74 6.81
N ALA A 253 -7.63 -15.08 6.47
CA ALA A 253 -6.52 -15.07 7.42
C ALA A 253 -6.30 -13.71 8.10
N LEU A 254 -6.72 -12.59 7.47
CA LEU A 254 -6.64 -11.26 8.07
C LEU A 254 -7.78 -10.91 9.02
N VAL A 255 -8.94 -11.55 8.87
CA VAL A 255 -10.18 -11.20 9.59
C VAL A 255 -10.66 -12.32 10.51
N CYS A 256 -10.02 -13.48 10.47
CA CYS A 256 -10.31 -14.62 11.34
C CYS A 256 -10.26 -14.22 12.82
N ALA A 257 -11.40 -14.37 13.51
CA ALA A 257 -11.55 -14.09 14.94
C ALA A 257 -10.63 -14.98 15.81
N CYS A 258 -10.44 -16.24 15.43
CA CYS A 258 -9.62 -17.19 16.18
C CYS A 258 -8.10 -17.01 15.99
N GLY A 259 -7.65 -16.66 14.78
CA GLY A 259 -6.23 -16.64 14.43
C GLY A 259 -5.55 -15.34 14.82
N GLY A 260 -5.82 -14.29 14.05
CA GLY A 260 -5.28 -12.98 14.37
C GLY A 260 -6.13 -11.87 13.81
N ASP A 261 -7.29 -11.83 14.45
CA ASP A 261 -8.30 -10.81 14.39
C ASP A 261 -7.74 -9.38 14.44
N ARG A 262 -8.57 -8.45 14.00
CA ARG A 262 -8.43 -7.00 14.15
C ARG A 262 -7.91 -6.60 15.54
N VAL A 263 -8.40 -7.25 16.60
CA VAL A 263 -8.00 -6.99 18.00
C VAL A 263 -6.49 -7.20 18.21
N LYS A 264 -5.93 -8.33 17.74
CA LYS A 264 -4.49 -8.60 17.91
C LYS A 264 -3.63 -7.59 17.17
N ARG A 265 -4.03 -7.23 15.94
CA ARG A 265 -3.31 -6.23 15.13
C ARG A 265 -3.37 -4.85 15.77
N HIS A 266 -4.54 -4.47 16.28
CA HIS A 266 -4.75 -3.23 17.02
C HIS A 266 -3.87 -3.18 18.27
N ASN A 267 -3.93 -4.21 19.13
CA ASN A 267 -3.16 -4.29 20.36
C ASN A 267 -1.65 -4.23 20.10
N ARG A 268 -1.18 -4.87 19.02
CA ARG A 268 0.23 -4.82 18.61
C ARG A 268 0.64 -3.43 18.15
N LEU A 269 -0.14 -2.78 17.29
CA LEU A 269 0.13 -1.41 16.82
C LEU A 269 0.10 -0.42 17.98
N ARG A 270 -0.90 -0.52 18.86
CA ARG A 270 -1.02 0.30 20.06
C ARG A 270 0.21 0.14 20.96
N SER A 271 0.65 -1.09 21.22
CA SER A 271 1.80 -1.35 22.09
C SER A 271 3.09 -0.84 21.48
N LEU A 272 3.27 -0.98 20.16
CA LEU A 272 4.40 -0.42 19.44
C LEU A 272 4.44 1.11 19.55
N LEU A 273 3.31 1.78 19.32
CA LEU A 273 3.21 3.25 19.41
C LEU A 273 3.48 3.74 20.83
N ALA A 274 2.91 3.09 21.85
CA ALA A 274 3.17 3.42 23.24
C ALA A 274 4.66 3.25 23.61
N SER A 275 5.29 2.17 23.15
CA SER A 275 6.73 1.96 23.35
C SER A 275 7.58 3.07 22.72
N ARG A 276 7.26 3.46 21.48
CA ARG A 276 7.95 4.57 20.78
C ARG A 276 7.73 5.92 21.45
N ALA A 277 6.51 6.20 21.90
CA ALA A 277 6.18 7.42 22.63
C ALA A 277 6.95 7.52 23.95
N LYS A 278 6.98 6.44 24.75
CA LYS A 278 7.78 6.36 25.98
C LYS A 278 9.27 6.55 25.73
N THR A 279 9.80 5.93 24.68
CA THR A 279 11.21 6.10 24.28
C THR A 279 11.53 7.56 23.90
N ALA A 280 10.55 8.29 23.36
CA ALA A 280 10.65 9.71 23.06
C ALA A 280 10.41 10.63 24.28
N GLY A 281 10.24 10.08 25.48
CA GLY A 281 9.96 10.85 26.70
C GLY A 281 8.51 11.33 26.83
N LEU A 282 7.58 10.78 26.05
CA LEU A 282 6.15 11.07 26.17
C LEU A 282 5.51 10.11 27.16
N ASP A 283 4.65 10.64 28.03
CA ASP A 283 3.88 9.84 28.98
C ASP A 283 2.63 9.25 28.30
N SER A 284 2.83 8.19 27.52
CA SER A 284 1.74 7.52 26.83
C SER A 284 1.07 6.46 27.73
N GLU A 285 -0.24 6.60 27.92
CA GLU A 285 -1.08 5.57 28.51
C GLU A 285 -1.67 4.65 27.43
N VAL A 286 -1.82 3.39 27.79
CA VAL A 286 -2.39 2.36 26.94
C VAL A 286 -3.88 2.21 27.23
N GLU A 287 -4.70 1.97 26.20
CA GLU A 287 -6.14 1.72 26.39
C GLU A 287 -6.41 0.60 27.42
N LYS A 288 -7.50 0.73 28.17
CA LYS A 288 -7.88 -0.24 29.19
C LYS A 288 -8.29 -1.59 28.55
N PRO A 289 -7.92 -2.73 29.14
CA PRO A 289 -8.32 -4.04 28.64
C PRO A 289 -9.85 -4.21 28.69
N GLY A 290 -10.40 -5.02 27.78
CA GLY A 290 -11.83 -5.37 27.76
C GLY A 290 -12.77 -4.32 27.17
N LEU A 291 -12.26 -3.27 26.51
CA LEU A 291 -13.09 -2.30 25.76
C LEU A 291 -13.69 -2.88 24.48
N LEU A 292 -13.08 -3.95 23.94
CA LEU A 292 -13.56 -4.63 22.74
C LEU A 292 -14.40 -5.85 23.14
N PRO A 293 -15.45 -6.20 22.36
CA PRO A 293 -16.27 -7.37 22.65
C PRO A 293 -15.41 -8.64 22.78
N PRO A 294 -15.71 -9.53 23.74
CA PRO A 294 -15.01 -10.80 23.87
C PRO A 294 -15.24 -11.66 22.63
N ARG A 295 -14.28 -12.54 22.32
CA ARG A 295 -14.43 -13.48 21.21
C ARG A 295 -15.62 -14.40 21.43
N LEU A 296 -16.20 -14.84 20.33
CA LEU A 296 -17.25 -15.84 20.32
C LEU A 296 -16.71 -17.24 20.68
N ASP A 297 -15.39 -17.46 20.55
CA ASP A 297 -14.74 -18.76 20.62
C ASP A 297 -13.48 -18.78 21.52
N ALA A 298 -13.40 -19.80 22.37
CA ALA A 298 -12.30 -20.03 23.32
C ALA A 298 -11.02 -20.62 22.70
N HIS A 299 -11.04 -20.95 21.41
CA HIS A 299 -9.96 -21.70 20.73
C HIS A 299 -8.89 -20.81 20.08
N GLY A 300 -9.03 -19.48 20.11
CA GLY A 300 -8.05 -18.58 19.52
C GLY A 300 -6.86 -18.26 20.45
N GLY A 301 -5.67 -18.03 19.89
CA GLY A 301 -4.47 -17.66 20.66
C GLY A 301 -4.60 -16.33 21.44
N PRO A 302 -3.68 -16.01 22.37
CA PRO A 302 -3.78 -14.86 23.28
C PRO A 302 -3.92 -13.48 22.57
N GLU A 303 -4.54 -12.52 23.26
CA GLU A 303 -4.88 -11.15 22.78
C GLU A 303 -3.90 -10.06 23.21
N ASP A 304 -2.97 -10.40 24.09
CA ASP A 304 -1.91 -9.52 24.60
C ASP A 304 -0.98 -8.98 23.50
N GLY A 305 -1.03 -9.55 22.30
CA GLY A 305 -0.11 -9.22 21.22
C GLY A 305 1.26 -9.85 21.41
N ALA A 306 1.44 -10.67 22.46
CA ALA A 306 2.61 -11.51 22.68
C ALA A 306 2.42 -12.86 21.97
N ALA A 307 3.47 -13.31 21.30
CA ALA A 307 3.47 -14.57 20.58
C ALA A 307 3.61 -15.75 21.56
N GLY A 308 2.51 -16.34 21.99
CA GLY A 308 2.55 -17.54 22.85
C GLY A 308 2.30 -18.82 22.07
N TRP A 309 3.33 -19.46 21.52
CA TRP A 309 3.30 -20.90 21.24
C TRP A 309 3.27 -21.65 22.59
N ARG A 310 2.29 -22.54 22.78
CA ARG A 310 2.35 -23.55 23.85
C ARG A 310 2.96 -24.82 23.25
N PRO A 311 4.07 -25.34 23.79
CA PRO A 311 4.51 -26.68 23.44
C PRO A 311 3.39 -27.66 23.75
N GLN A 312 2.96 -28.45 22.76
CA GLN A 312 2.21 -29.66 23.05
C GLN A 312 3.17 -30.60 23.77
N THR A 313 3.03 -30.70 25.08
CA THR A 313 3.61 -31.78 25.87
C THR A 313 3.00 -33.09 25.38
N ARG A 314 3.83 -33.95 24.79
CA ARG A 314 3.63 -35.39 24.82
C ARG A 314 4.57 -35.98 25.87
#